data_AF-A0A0M3JDV2-F1
#
_entry.id   AF-A0A0M3JDV2-F1
#
_cell.length_a   1.000
_cell.length_b   1.000
_cell.length_c   1.000
_cell.angle_alpha   90.00
_cell.angle_beta   90.00
_cell.angle_gamma   90.00
#
_symmetry.space_group_name_H-M   'P 1'
#
loop_
_entity.id
_entity.type
_entity.pdbx_description
1 polymer ?
#
loop_
_entity_poly.entity_id
_entity_poly.type
_entity_poly.pdbx_seq_one_letter_code
_entity_poly.pdbx_strand_id
1 'polypeptide(L)'
;LAAYEIDSYANTSKPVVPDKPKYFTRIPYNKGASLLHMLSNTITPGVLQHGLQSYLQKYQYSNTNYTDLWSEITEVMTYSNVKC
;
A
#
# COMPACT_ATOMS: atom_id res chain seq x y z
N LEU A 1 -0.51 10.62 16.99
CA LEU A 1 0.47 11.02 18.02
C LEU A 1 1.34 9.85 18.48
N ALA A 2 0.86 8.89 19.28
CA ALA A 2 1.71 7.81 19.81
C ALA A 2 2.45 6.92 18.76
N ALA A 3 1.96 6.77 17.53
CA ALA A 3 2.68 6.00 16.51
C ALA A 3 3.80 6.77 15.81
N TYR A 4 3.71 8.11 15.76
CA TYR A 4 4.76 8.97 15.23
C TYR A 4 5.96 8.99 16.17
N GLU A 5 5.70 9.16 17.48
CA GLU A 5 6.74 9.11 18.51
C GLU A 5 7.48 7.77 18.46
N ILE A 6 6.75 6.66 18.44
CA ILE A 6 7.35 5.32 18.37
C ILE A 6 8.13 5.10 17.07
N ASP A 7 7.73 5.69 15.93
CA ASP A 7 8.45 5.52 14.66
C ASP A 7 9.67 6.45 14.51
N SER A 8 9.73 7.52 15.31
CA SER A 8 10.83 8.49 15.28
C SER A 8 12.13 7.99 15.92
N TYR A 9 12.07 6.94 16.75
CA TYR A 9 13.27 6.36 17.38
C TYR A 9 13.97 5.37 16.45
N ALA A 10 15.30 5.46 16.36
CA ALA A 10 16.13 4.65 15.47
C ALA A 10 16.05 3.13 15.73
N ASN A 11 15.70 2.72 16.96
CA ASN A 11 15.60 1.31 17.36
C ASN A 11 14.23 0.66 17.06
N THR A 12 13.21 1.47 16.83
CA THR A 12 11.83 1.02 16.60
C THR A 12 11.34 1.36 15.20
N SER A 13 11.96 2.33 14.51
CA SER A 13 11.65 2.66 13.13
C SER A 13 11.85 1.47 12.19
N LYS A 14 10.86 1.23 11.31
CA LYS A 14 10.86 0.11 10.38
C LYS A 14 10.23 0.48 9.04
N PRO A 15 10.65 -0.15 7.93
CA PRO A 15 9.94 -0.05 6.66
C PRO A 15 8.51 -0.64 6.77
N VAL A 16 7.65 -0.30 5.81
CA VAL A 16 6.28 -0.85 5.70
C VAL A 16 6.32 -2.39 5.57
N VAL A 17 7.32 -2.91 4.86
CA VAL A 17 7.60 -4.35 4.73
C VAL A 17 8.87 -4.68 5.55
N PRO A 18 8.75 -5.14 6.81
CA PRO A 18 9.89 -5.44 7.67
C PRO A 18 10.44 -6.87 7.47
N ASP A 19 11.75 -7.08 7.67
CA ASP A 19 12.42 -8.36 7.37
C ASP A 19 12.26 -9.50 8.40
N LYS A 20 11.72 -9.28 9.61
CA LYS A 20 11.67 -10.28 10.72
C LYS A 20 10.49 -9.99 11.66
N PRO A 21 10.03 -10.95 12.51
CA PRO A 21 8.63 -11.40 12.65
C PRO A 21 7.62 -10.41 13.27
N LYS A 22 7.99 -9.14 13.45
CA LYS A 22 7.15 -8.08 14.00
C LYS A 22 6.29 -7.40 12.92
N TYR A 23 5.64 -8.20 12.08
CA TYR A 23 4.69 -7.71 11.06
C TYR A 23 3.47 -7.04 11.70
N PHE A 24 2.99 -7.59 12.81
CA PHE A 24 1.78 -7.14 13.52
C PHE A 24 2.08 -6.04 14.54
N THR A 25 2.72 -4.96 14.11
CA THR A 25 2.96 -3.79 14.96
C THR A 25 2.28 -2.55 14.41
N ARG A 26 2.01 -1.56 15.26
CA ARG A 26 1.30 -0.34 14.86
C ARG A 26 2.02 0.48 13.78
N ILE A 27 3.34 0.38 13.70
CA ILE A 27 4.18 1.14 12.77
C ILE A 27 3.88 0.79 11.30
N PRO A 28 4.05 -0.46 10.81
CA PRO A 28 3.79 -0.80 9.42
C PRO A 28 2.32 -0.58 9.02
N TYR A 29 1.35 -0.80 9.91
CA TYR A 29 -0.06 -0.50 9.64
C TYR A 29 -0.30 0.99 9.41
N ASN A 30 0.24 1.84 10.26
CA ASN A 30 0.06 3.29 10.11
C ASN A 30 0.80 3.84 8.90
N LYS A 31 2.04 3.39 8.65
CA LYS A 31 2.78 3.78 7.45
C LYS A 31 2.08 3.31 6.17
N GLY A 32 1.58 2.08 6.16
CA GLY A 32 0.82 1.52 5.05
C GLY A 32 -0.47 2.29 4.76
N ALA A 33 -1.24 2.64 5.81
CA ALA A 33 -2.44 3.46 5.67
C ALA A 33 -2.13 4.85 5.11
N SER A 34 -1.10 5.53 5.62
CA SER A 34 -0.65 6.81 5.08
C SER A 34 -0.21 6.70 3.62
N LEU A 35 0.50 5.63 3.26
CA LEU A 35 0.95 5.37 1.90
C LEU A 35 -0.23 5.13 0.94
N LEU A 36 -1.25 4.37 1.34
CA LEU A 36 -2.49 4.22 0.56
C LEU A 36 -3.26 5.53 0.42
N HIS A 37 -3.28 6.35 1.48
CA HIS A 37 -3.89 7.68 1.44
C HIS A 37 -3.16 8.62 0.47
N MET A 38 -1.82 8.62 0.50
CA MET A 38 -1.00 9.38 -0.44
C MET A 38 -1.24 8.91 -1.87
N LEU A 39 -1.27 7.59 -2.09
CA LEU A 39 -1.56 7.01 -3.40
C LEU A 39 -2.92 7.49 -3.94
N SER A 40 -3.97 7.45 -3.11
CA SER A 40 -5.31 7.93 -3.47
C SER A 40 -5.31 9.39 -3.91
N ASN A 41 -4.45 10.23 -3.34
CA ASN A 41 -4.32 11.63 -3.72
C ASN A 41 -3.52 11.83 -5.02
N THR A 42 -2.55 10.95 -5.31
CA THR A 42 -1.74 11.03 -6.52
C THR A 42 -2.51 10.58 -7.78
N ILE A 43 -3.26 9.48 -7.70
CA ILE A 43 -3.82 8.81 -8.89
C ILE A 43 -5.33 9.01 -9.07
N THR A 44 -5.97 9.67 -8.11
CA THR A 44 -7.44 9.82 -7.95
C THR A 44 -8.11 8.62 -7.27
N PRO A 45 -9.07 8.85 -6.34
CA PRO A 45 -9.78 7.78 -5.64
C PRO A 45 -10.47 6.75 -6.56
N GLY A 46 -11.00 7.19 -7.72
CA GLY A 46 -11.68 6.31 -8.66
C GLY A 46 -10.76 5.28 -9.32
N VAL A 47 -9.56 5.70 -9.72
CA VAL A 47 -8.54 4.82 -10.31
C VAL A 47 -8.01 3.85 -9.27
N LEU A 48 -7.77 4.32 -8.03
CA LEU A 48 -7.37 3.45 -6.93
C LEU A 48 -8.44 2.38 -6.63
N GLN A 49 -9.72 2.77 -6.55
CA GLN A 49 -10.80 1.84 -6.30
C GLN A 49 -10.92 0.79 -7.42
N HIS A 50 -10.81 1.20 -8.67
CA HIS A 50 -10.85 0.29 -9.81
C HIS A 50 -9.65 -0.67 -9.81
N GLY A 51 -8.44 -0.18 -9.51
CA GLY A 51 -7.24 -1.00 -9.35
C GLY A 51 -7.40 -2.05 -8.25
N LEU A 52 -7.98 -1.69 -7.11
CA LEU A 52 -8.26 -2.63 -6.02
C LEU A 52 -9.31 -3.68 -6.41
N GLN A 53 -10.36 -3.30 -7.14
CA GLN A 53 -11.35 -4.23 -7.64
C GLN A 53 -10.75 -5.22 -8.64
N SER A 54 -9.94 -4.74 -9.60
CA SER A 54 -9.21 -5.59 -10.56
C SER A 54 -8.31 -6.58 -9.83
N TYR A 55 -7.49 -6.09 -8.90
CA TYR A 55 -6.60 -6.92 -8.10
C TYR A 55 -7.32 -8.03 -7.35
N LEU A 56 -8.40 -7.69 -6.63
CA LEU A 56 -9.18 -8.68 -5.88
C LEU A 56 -9.85 -9.71 -6.80
N GLN A 57 -10.34 -9.31 -7.97
CA GLN A 57 -10.96 -10.22 -8.93
C GLN A 57 -9.94 -11.13 -9.63
N LYS A 58 -8.75 -10.62 -9.95
CA LYS A 58 -7.71 -11.36 -10.67
C LYS A 58 -7.05 -12.41 -9.78
N TYR A 59 -6.78 -12.06 -8.52
CA TYR A 59 -6.07 -12.93 -7.58
C TYR A 59 -6.99 -13.62 -6.57
N GLN A 60 -8.30 -13.60 -6.80
CA GLN A 60 -9.25 -14.35 -5.97
C GLN A 60 -8.82 -15.83 -5.88
N TYR A 61 -8.91 -16.39 -4.67
CA TYR A 61 -8.54 -17.78 -4.37
C TYR A 61 -7.05 -18.15 -4.61
N SER A 62 -6.18 -17.16 -4.83
CA SER A 62 -4.75 -17.36 -5.05
C SER A 62 -3.91 -16.56 -4.04
N ASN A 63 -2.62 -16.92 -3.93
CA ASN A 63 -1.67 -16.14 -3.14
C ASN A 63 -1.13 -14.98 -3.98
N THR A 64 -0.83 -13.87 -3.30
CA THR A 64 -0.31 -12.63 -3.91
C THR A 64 0.94 -12.15 -3.19
N ASN A 65 1.81 -11.46 -3.93
CA ASN A 65 2.93 -10.70 -3.40
C ASN A 65 2.58 -9.19 -3.34
N TYR A 66 3.33 -8.41 -2.57
CA TYR A 66 3.18 -6.94 -2.54
C TYR A 66 3.37 -6.31 -3.92
N THR A 67 4.16 -6.91 -4.81
CA THR A 67 4.37 -6.42 -6.19
C THR A 67 3.10 -6.48 -7.04
N ASP A 68 2.26 -7.50 -6.83
CA ASP A 68 1.06 -7.74 -7.64
C ASP A 68 0.06 -6.58 -7.50
N LEU A 69 -0.08 -6.03 -6.29
CA LEU A 69 -0.93 -4.86 -6.04
C LEU A 69 -0.48 -3.65 -6.88
N TRP A 70 0.83 -3.40 -6.91
CA TRP A 70 1.40 -2.28 -7.66
C TRP A 70 1.25 -2.46 -9.16
N SER A 71 1.42 -3.70 -9.65
CA SER A 71 1.22 -4.03 -11.06
C SER A 71 -0.21 -3.76 -11.52
N GLU A 72 -1.22 -4.22 -10.77
CA GLU A 72 -2.63 -4.00 -11.11
C GLU A 72 -3.02 -2.52 -11.10
N ILE A 73 -2.59 -1.80 -10.07
CA ILE A 73 -2.90 -0.37 -9.96
C ILE A 73 -2.23 0.42 -11.10
N THR A 74 -1.01 0.04 -11.50
CA THR A 74 -0.28 0.68 -12.63
C THR A 74 -0.94 0.35 -13.98
N GLU A 75 -1.42 -0.87 -14.15
CA GLU A 75 -2.14 -1.31 -15.34
C GLU A 75 -3.42 -0.47 -15.52
N VAL A 76 -4.22 -0.33 -14.45
CA VAL A 76 -5.44 0.50 -14.45
C VAL A 76 -5.15 1.99 -14.68
N MET A 77 -4.06 2.52 -14.12
CA MET A 77 -3.62 3.90 -14.40
C MET A 77 -3.32 4.12 -15.88
N THR A 78 -2.65 3.16 -16.51
CA THR A 78 -2.29 3.23 -17.94
C THR A 78 -3.54 3.31 -18.81
N TYR A 79 -4.58 2.53 -18.50
CA TYR A 79 -5.87 2.60 -19.19
C TYR A 79 -6.62 3.93 -18.95
N SER A 80 -6.45 4.51 -17.77
CA SER A 80 -7.14 5.75 -17.37
C SER A 80 -6.47 7.04 -17.87
N ASN A 81 -5.38 6.93 -18.65
CA ASN A 81 -4.56 8.07 -19.09
C ASN A 81 -4.04 8.97 -17.95
N VAL A 82 -3.97 8.44 -16.73
CA VAL A 82 -3.40 9.15 -15.58
C VAL A 82 -1.89 8.96 -15.62
N LYS A 83 -1.17 10.01 -16.05
CA LYS A 83 0.31 10.02 -16.03
C LYS A 83 0.79 10.47 -14.65
N CYS A 84 1.63 9.66 -14.02
CA CYS A 84 2.40 10.00 -12.82
C CYS A 84 3.77 10.52 -13.24
#